data_AF-A0A5B7B490-F1
#
_entry.id   AF-A0A5B7B490-F1
#
_cell.length_a   1.000
_cell.length_b   1.000
_cell.length_c   1.000
_cell.angle_alpha   90.00
_cell.angle_beta   90.00
_cell.angle_gamma   90.00
#
_symmetry.space_group_name_H-M   'P 1'
#
loop_
_entity.id
_entity.type
_entity.pdbx_description
1 polymer ?
#
loop_
_entity_poly.entity_id
_entity_poly.type
_entity_poly.pdbx_seq_one_letter_code
_entity_poly.pdbx_strand_id
1 'polypeptide(L)'
;MLILTRFLDKAVIIDEIDASSKTRNPWRLCSVNQVEEVKLVLRLVPIWLSCFMFTVVIAQLSTYFTKQGSTMIRSIGSHFHIPAATLQVFTGLTILIAVPIYDQLLVPIARNITGHPSGITMLQRMGTGIFLSILTMVVSALVEAKRVSTAADHGLIDAPKSTVPM
;
A
#
# COMPACT_ATOMS: atom_id res chain seq x y z
N MET A 1 -6.01 -21.42 4.29
CA MET A 1 -6.60 -20.80 5.50
C MET A 1 -7.49 -21.76 6.30
N LEU A 2 -8.43 -22.48 5.67
CA LEU A 2 -9.28 -23.48 6.37
C LEU A 2 -8.52 -24.62 7.06
N ILE A 3 -7.40 -25.07 6.48
CA ILE A 3 -6.54 -26.11 7.09
C ILE A 3 -5.85 -25.58 8.35
N LEU A 4 -5.38 -24.33 8.32
CA LEU A 4 -4.72 -23.68 9.44
C LEU A 4 -5.68 -23.45 10.61
N THR A 5 -6.94 -23.06 10.33
CA THR A 5 -7.96 -22.89 11.37
C THR A 5 -8.33 -24.22 12.02
N ARG A 6 -8.42 -25.31 11.24
CA ARG A 6 -8.65 -26.66 11.77
C ARG A 6 -7.48 -27.20 12.59
N PHE A 7 -6.25 -26.76 12.30
CA PHE A 7 -5.09 -27.11 13.11
C PHE A 7 -5.17 -26.47 14.50
N LEU A 8 -5.54 -25.19 14.57
CA LEU A 8 -5.66 -24.46 15.85
C LEU A 8 -6.78 -25.00 16.75
N ASP A 9 -7.83 -25.59 16.18
CA ASP A 9 -8.89 -26.26 16.96
C ASP A 9 -8.35 -27.38 17.85
N LYS A 10 -7.22 -28.00 17.49
CA LYS A 10 -6.60 -29.05 18.29
C LYS A 10 -6.06 -28.56 19.63
N ALA A 11 -5.79 -27.26 19.78
CA ALA A 11 -5.27 -26.69 21.03
C ALA A 11 -6.31 -26.61 22.16
N VAL A 12 -7.58 -26.90 21.87
CA VAL A 12 -8.69 -26.94 22.85
C VAL A 12 -9.03 -28.38 23.28
N ILE A 13 -8.51 -29.39 22.58
CA ILE A 13 -8.86 -30.79 22.83
C ILE A 13 -8.14 -31.27 24.09
N ILE A 14 -8.90 -31.77 25.07
CA ILE A 14 -8.37 -32.35 26.31
C ILE A 14 -7.83 -33.76 26.01
N ASP A 15 -6.57 -34.01 26.36
CA ASP A 15 -5.95 -35.34 26.31
C ASP A 15 -5.95 -36.01 27.70
N GLU A 16 -5.56 -37.29 27.77
CA GLU A 16 -5.53 -38.05 29.02
C GLU A 16 -4.57 -37.47 30.08
N ILE A 17 -3.53 -36.76 29.64
CA ILE A 17 -2.53 -36.14 30.50
C ILE A 17 -3.12 -34.87 31.14
N ASP A 18 -3.87 -34.08 30.38
CA ASP A 18 -4.57 -32.90 30.87
C ASP A 18 -5.78 -33.26 31.75
N ALA A 19 -6.44 -34.40 31.47
CA ALA A 19 -7.53 -34.93 32.30
C ALA A 19 -7.05 -35.50 33.65
N SER A 20 -5.83 -36.06 33.69
CA SER A 20 -5.23 -36.61 34.93
C SER A 20 -4.45 -35.57 35.74
N SER A 21 -4.09 -34.43 35.14
CA SER A 21 -3.42 -33.33 35.84
C SER A 21 -4.38 -32.56 36.75
N LYS A 22 -3.95 -32.27 37.98
CA LYS A 22 -4.70 -31.41 38.92
C LYS A 22 -4.60 -29.92 38.57
N THR A 23 -3.61 -29.52 37.77
CA THR A 23 -3.35 -28.13 37.42
C THR A 23 -3.39 -27.95 35.91
N ARG A 24 -4.07 -26.89 35.45
CA ARG A 24 -4.20 -26.58 34.02
C ARG A 24 -2.91 -25.94 33.51
N ASN A 25 -2.28 -26.54 32.49
CA ASN A 25 -1.13 -25.95 31.80
C ASN A 25 -1.58 -25.13 30.57
N PRO A 26 -1.51 -23.77 30.62
CA PRO A 26 -2.01 -22.91 29.54
C PRO A 26 -1.22 -23.00 28.23
N TRP A 27 -0.01 -23.59 28.25
CA TRP A 27 0.80 -23.82 27.05
C TRP A 27 0.42 -25.09 26.28
N ARG A 28 -0.34 -25.99 26.92
CA ARG A 28 -0.84 -27.23 26.29
C ARG A 28 -2.32 -27.12 25.94
N LEU A 29 -3.11 -26.54 26.83
CA LEU A 29 -4.56 -26.42 26.68
C LEU A 29 -4.99 -24.94 26.66
N CYS A 30 -5.43 -24.48 25.49
CA CYS A 30 -5.95 -23.13 25.30
C CYS A 30 -7.47 -23.10 25.48
N SER A 31 -8.02 -21.95 25.88
CA SER A 31 -9.47 -21.76 25.86
C SER A 31 -9.99 -21.58 24.43
N VAL A 32 -11.28 -21.87 24.22
CA VAL A 32 -11.96 -21.63 22.94
C VAL A 32 -11.78 -20.17 22.49
N ASN A 33 -11.95 -19.22 23.41
CA ASN A 33 -11.80 -17.79 23.12
C ASN A 33 -10.39 -17.45 22.60
N GLN A 34 -9.34 -17.98 23.23
CA GLN A 34 -7.96 -17.75 22.78
C GLN A 34 -7.74 -18.28 21.35
N VAL A 35 -8.29 -19.45 21.04
CA VAL A 35 -8.18 -20.03 19.70
C VAL A 35 -8.98 -19.23 18.67
N GLU A 36 -10.16 -18.75 19.02
CA GLU A 36 -10.97 -17.89 18.15
C GLU A 36 -10.30 -16.54 17.87
N GLU A 37 -9.71 -15.90 18.88
CA GLU A 37 -8.95 -14.66 18.72
C GLU A 37 -7.77 -14.84 17.75
N VAL A 38 -6.99 -15.91 17.90
CA VAL A 38 -5.87 -16.21 16.98
C VAL A 38 -6.38 -16.48 15.56
N LYS A 39 -7.50 -17.19 15.40
CA LYS A 39 -8.12 -17.41 14.08
C LYS A 39 -8.56 -16.09 13.45
N LEU A 40 -9.08 -15.14 14.23
CA LEU A 40 -9.45 -13.81 13.76
C LEU A 40 -8.21 -13.05 13.28
N VAL A 41 -7.11 -13.06 14.03
CA VAL A 41 -5.84 -12.45 13.61
C VAL A 41 -5.31 -13.10 12.32
N LEU A 42 -5.36 -14.43 12.21
CA LEU A 42 -4.95 -15.14 10.99
C LEU A 42 -5.84 -14.82 9.78
N ARG A 43 -7.11 -14.47 9.99
CA ARG A 43 -8.00 -13.99 8.92
C ARG A 43 -7.59 -12.61 8.39
N LEU A 44 -6.86 -11.81 9.17
CA LEU A 44 -6.33 -10.50 8.74
C LEU A 44 -5.03 -10.62 7.93
N VAL A 45 -4.26 -11.69 8.10
CA VAL A 45 -2.99 -11.93 7.37
C VAL A 45 -3.13 -11.76 5.85
N PRO A 46 -4.10 -12.37 5.14
CA PRO A 46 -4.22 -12.17 3.70
C PRO A 46 -4.51 -10.71 3.30
N ILE A 47 -5.29 -9.98 4.10
CA ILE A 47 -5.56 -8.55 3.87
C ILE A 47 -4.26 -7.76 4.03
N TRP A 48 -3.50 -8.05 5.09
CA TRP A 48 -2.21 -7.42 5.33
C TRP A 48 -1.21 -7.70 4.20
N LEU A 49 -1.13 -8.95 3.72
CA LEU A 49 -0.30 -9.32 2.57
C LEU A 49 -0.70 -8.56 1.29
N SER A 50 -1.99 -8.37 1.03
CA SER A 50 -2.45 -7.59 -0.14
C SER A 50 -2.00 -6.12 -0.07
N CYS A 51 -1.86 -5.56 1.13
CA CYS A 51 -1.39 -4.19 1.32
C CYS A 51 0.12 -4.03 1.06
N PHE A 52 0.88 -5.12 1.00
CA PHE A 52 2.32 -5.08 0.76
C PHE A 52 2.66 -4.41 -0.57
N MET A 53 1.87 -4.66 -1.61
CA MET A 53 2.05 -4.02 -2.93
C MET A 53 1.95 -2.50 -2.86
N PHE A 54 1.04 -1.98 -2.05
CA PHE A 54 0.92 -0.54 -1.83
C PHE A 54 2.18 0.05 -1.18
N THR A 55 2.78 -0.65 -0.22
CA THR A 55 4.06 -0.24 0.40
C THR A 55 5.21 -0.21 -0.62
N VAL A 56 5.27 -1.19 -1.52
CA VAL A 56 6.26 -1.21 -2.61
C VAL A 56 6.13 0.02 -3.50
N VAL A 57 4.89 0.41 -3.84
CA VAL A 57 4.61 1.63 -4.62
C VAL A 57 5.06 2.88 -3.87
N ILE A 58 4.78 2.98 -2.57
CA ILE A 58 5.23 4.12 -1.76
C ILE A 58 6.77 4.22 -1.74
N ALA A 59 7.48 3.09 -1.65
CA ALA A 59 8.95 3.10 -1.65
C ALA A 59 9.55 3.67 -2.96
N GLN A 60 8.83 3.58 -4.09
CA GLN A 60 9.28 4.16 -5.36
C GLN A 60 9.25 5.69 -5.38
N LEU A 61 8.39 6.33 -4.55
CA LEU A 61 8.24 7.79 -4.51
C LEU A 61 9.57 8.49 -4.17
N SER A 62 10.28 8.00 -3.15
CA SER A 62 11.54 8.62 -2.72
C SER A 62 12.74 8.18 -3.55
N THR A 63 12.65 7.01 -4.19
CA THR A 63 13.76 6.38 -4.92
C THR A 63 13.61 6.57 -6.43
N TYR A 64 12.85 5.70 -7.08
CA TYR A 64 12.73 5.62 -8.53
C TYR A 64 12.22 6.93 -9.15
N PHE A 65 11.19 7.56 -8.58
CA PHE A 65 10.68 8.83 -9.14
C PHE A 65 11.66 9.99 -8.99
N THR A 66 12.41 10.03 -7.88
CA THR A 66 13.51 11.00 -7.73
C THR A 66 14.58 10.78 -8.81
N LYS A 67 14.93 9.52 -9.11
CA LYS A 67 15.91 9.18 -10.16
C LYS A 67 15.40 9.49 -11.55
N GLN A 68 14.18 9.09 -11.88
CA GLN A 68 13.51 9.42 -13.13
C GLN A 68 13.50 10.94 -13.35
N GLY A 69 12.99 11.70 -12.37
CA GLY A 69 12.95 13.15 -12.41
C GLY A 69 14.33 13.80 -12.48
N SER A 70 15.37 13.17 -11.93
CA SER A 70 16.74 13.71 -12.02
C SER A 70 17.28 13.80 -13.45
N THR A 71 16.78 12.96 -14.35
CA THR A 71 17.13 12.95 -15.77
C THR A 71 16.17 13.74 -16.65
N MET A 72 15.15 14.37 -16.07
CA MET A 72 14.19 15.21 -16.79
C MET A 72 14.56 16.68 -16.68
N ILE A 73 14.04 17.51 -17.61
CA ILE A 73 14.17 18.95 -17.55
C ILE A 73 13.47 19.46 -16.28
N ARG A 74 14.23 20.15 -15.43
CA ARG A 74 13.76 20.72 -14.15
C ARG A 74 14.06 22.21 -14.02
N SER A 75 14.40 22.88 -15.12
CA SER A 75 14.67 24.32 -15.16
C SER A 75 13.37 25.11 -15.25
N ILE A 76 13.19 26.10 -14.36
CA ILE A 76 12.17 27.14 -14.50
C ILE A 76 12.90 28.40 -14.98
N GLY A 77 12.71 28.74 -16.25
CA GLY A 77 13.46 29.81 -16.90
C GLY A 77 14.96 29.46 -17.05
N SER A 78 15.79 30.49 -17.22
CA SER A 78 17.22 30.34 -17.51
C SER A 78 18.11 30.12 -16.28
N HIS A 79 17.64 30.49 -15.07
CA HIS A 79 18.51 30.59 -13.88
C HIS A 79 18.11 29.68 -12.72
N PHE A 80 16.90 29.12 -12.72
CA PHE A 80 16.42 28.31 -11.61
C PHE A 80 16.31 26.84 -11.99
N HIS A 81 17.00 25.97 -11.26
CA HIS A 81 16.96 24.53 -11.49
C HIS A 81 16.44 23.82 -10.25
N ILE A 82 15.29 23.17 -10.36
CA ILE A 82 14.64 22.50 -9.24
C ILE A 82 15.40 21.21 -8.90
N PRO A 83 15.83 20.99 -7.63
CA PRO A 83 16.40 19.72 -7.22
C PRO A 83 15.37 18.59 -7.33
N ALA A 84 15.76 17.42 -7.87
CA ALA A 84 14.80 16.34 -8.15
C ALA A 84 14.08 15.84 -6.88
N ALA A 85 14.74 15.89 -5.73
CA ALA A 85 14.14 15.48 -4.45
C ALA A 85 12.95 16.36 -4.04
N THR A 86 12.90 17.64 -4.44
CA THR A 86 11.79 18.52 -4.08
C THR A 86 10.50 18.17 -4.83
N LEU A 87 10.56 17.35 -5.88
CA LEU A 87 9.36 16.80 -6.54
C LEU A 87 8.49 15.99 -5.56
N GLN A 88 9.06 15.48 -4.47
CA GLN A 88 8.31 14.78 -3.43
C GLN A 88 7.31 15.68 -2.69
N VAL A 89 7.47 17.02 -2.74
CA VAL A 89 6.52 17.97 -2.15
C VAL A 89 5.13 17.82 -2.76
N PHE A 90 5.03 17.46 -4.04
CA PHE A 90 3.73 17.22 -4.70
C PHE A 90 2.92 16.12 -4.01
N THR A 91 3.55 15.10 -3.44
CA THR A 91 2.86 14.07 -2.66
C THR A 91 2.19 14.67 -1.42
N GLY A 92 2.92 15.49 -0.67
CA GLY A 92 2.39 16.17 0.52
C GLY A 92 1.24 17.11 0.19
N LEU A 93 1.39 17.93 -0.86
CA LEU A 93 0.34 18.82 -1.35
C LEU A 93 -0.90 18.03 -1.80
N THR A 94 -0.70 16.93 -2.50
CA THR A 94 -1.81 16.06 -2.94
C THR A 94 -2.58 15.52 -1.74
N ILE A 95 -1.90 15.06 -0.68
CA ILE A 95 -2.57 14.58 0.54
C ILE A 95 -3.33 15.72 1.23
N LEU A 96 -2.71 16.90 1.37
CA LEU A 96 -3.32 18.07 2.00
C LEU A 96 -4.59 18.54 1.28
N ILE A 97 -4.66 18.36 -0.03
CA ILE A 97 -5.85 18.70 -0.82
C ILE A 97 -6.86 17.55 -0.83
N ALA A 98 -6.40 16.32 -1.01
CA ALA A 98 -7.25 15.15 -1.18
C ALA A 98 -8.00 14.76 0.11
N VAL A 99 -7.37 14.91 1.29
CA VAL A 99 -8.01 14.54 2.57
C VAL A 99 -9.24 15.40 2.86
N PRO A 100 -9.17 16.75 2.82
CA PRO A 100 -10.36 17.58 2.98
C PRO A 100 -11.44 17.29 1.94
N ILE A 101 -11.07 17.08 0.67
CA ILE A 101 -12.04 16.72 -0.38
C ILE A 101 -12.71 15.40 -0.05
N TYR A 102 -11.95 14.39 0.38
CA TYR A 102 -12.50 13.09 0.75
C TYR A 102 -13.46 13.22 1.94
N ASP A 103 -13.04 13.89 3.02
CA ASP A 103 -13.81 13.98 4.26
C ASP A 103 -15.03 14.91 4.16
N GLN A 104 -14.93 16.01 3.40
CA GLN A 104 -15.99 17.02 3.31
C GLN A 104 -16.94 16.80 2.13
N LEU A 105 -16.48 16.19 1.03
CA LEU A 105 -17.30 15.98 -0.16
C LEU A 105 -17.66 14.50 -0.35
N LEU A 106 -16.67 13.62 -0.40
CA LEU A 106 -16.92 12.21 -0.75
C LEU A 106 -17.62 11.45 0.37
N VAL A 107 -17.24 11.65 1.64
CA VAL A 107 -17.84 10.95 2.78
C VAL A 107 -19.31 11.32 2.97
N PRO A 108 -19.74 12.60 2.96
CA PRO A 108 -21.15 12.94 3.09
C PRO A 108 -22.01 12.42 1.93
N ILE A 109 -21.51 12.51 0.69
CA ILE A 109 -22.22 11.96 -0.48
C ILE A 109 -22.36 10.45 -0.35
N ALA A 110 -21.27 9.74 -0.05
CA ALA A 110 -21.28 8.30 0.12
C ALA A 110 -22.20 7.89 1.28
N ARG A 111 -22.19 8.61 2.40
CA ARG A 111 -23.08 8.36 3.55
C ARG A 111 -24.54 8.52 3.19
N ASN A 112 -24.89 9.50 2.37
CA ASN A 112 -26.27 9.70 1.91
C ASN A 112 -26.74 8.55 1.01
N ILE A 113 -25.84 7.96 0.22
CA ILE A 113 -26.16 6.86 -0.70
C ILE A 113 -26.16 5.49 0.01
N THR A 114 -25.16 5.22 0.85
CA THR A 114 -24.93 3.90 1.45
C THR A 114 -25.60 3.74 2.81
N GLY A 115 -25.97 4.85 3.46
CA GLY A 115 -26.45 4.86 4.85
C GLY A 115 -25.37 4.52 5.89
N HIS A 116 -24.11 4.30 5.47
CA HIS A 116 -23.02 3.91 6.37
C HIS A 116 -22.40 5.15 7.03
N PRO A 117 -22.10 5.15 8.35
CA PRO A 117 -21.61 6.34 9.05
C PRO A 117 -20.28 6.88 8.50
N SER A 118 -19.43 6.01 7.97
CA SER A 118 -18.16 6.37 7.30
C SER A 118 -18.28 6.54 5.78
N GLY A 119 -19.50 6.48 5.21
CA GLY A 119 -19.76 6.53 3.77
C GLY A 119 -19.44 5.23 3.04
N ILE A 120 -18.20 4.76 3.11
CA ILE A 120 -17.78 3.46 2.55
C ILE A 120 -17.13 2.59 3.63
N THR A 121 -17.11 1.28 3.42
CA THR A 121 -16.46 0.36 4.36
C THR A 121 -14.94 0.53 4.34
N MET A 122 -14.28 0.16 5.44
CA MET A 122 -12.82 0.25 5.55
C MET A 122 -12.12 -0.62 4.48
N LEU A 123 -12.63 -1.82 4.20
CA LEU A 123 -12.07 -2.68 3.16
C LEU A 123 -12.22 -2.07 1.76
N GLN A 124 -13.36 -1.43 1.44
CA GLN A 124 -13.53 -0.73 0.16
C GLN A 124 -12.54 0.42 0.03
N ARG A 125 -12.35 1.21 1.09
CA ARG A 125 -11.38 2.30 1.11
C ARG A 125 -9.93 1.80 0.89
N MET A 126 -9.58 0.66 1.49
CA MET A 126 -8.27 0.04 1.26
C MET A 126 -8.15 -0.48 -0.17
N GLY A 127 -9.18 -1.15 -0.68
CA GLY A 127 -9.21 -1.66 -2.05
C GLY A 127 -9.11 -0.56 -3.11
N THR A 128 -9.79 0.56 -2.94
CA THR A 128 -9.68 1.71 -3.85
C THR A 128 -8.28 2.31 -3.84
N GLY A 129 -7.65 2.43 -2.67
CA GLY A 129 -6.25 2.89 -2.56
C GLY A 129 -5.27 1.97 -3.31
N ILE A 130 -5.41 0.65 -3.15
CA ILE A 130 -4.58 -0.33 -3.88
C ILE A 130 -4.83 -0.20 -5.39
N PHE A 131 -6.09 -0.12 -5.83
CA PHE A 131 -6.42 0.05 -7.25
C PHE A 131 -5.82 1.33 -7.85
N LEU A 132 -5.96 2.47 -7.16
CA LEU A 132 -5.36 3.74 -7.60
C LEU A 132 -3.82 3.65 -7.68
N SER A 133 -3.18 2.93 -6.76
CA SER A 133 -1.72 2.74 -6.80
C SER A 133 -1.25 1.99 -8.04
N ILE A 134 -2.04 1.01 -8.52
CA ILE A 134 -1.76 0.29 -9.77
C ILE A 134 -1.85 1.26 -10.95
N LEU A 135 -2.89 2.09 -11.01
CA LEU A 135 -3.02 3.10 -12.06
C LEU A 135 -1.84 4.08 -12.08
N THR A 136 -1.38 4.53 -10.92
CA THR A 136 -0.19 5.38 -10.80
C THR A 136 1.06 4.70 -11.35
N MET A 137 1.25 3.40 -11.07
CA MET A 137 2.38 2.65 -11.63
C MET A 137 2.28 2.49 -13.15
N VAL A 138 1.08 2.26 -13.69
CA VAL A 138 0.86 2.21 -15.15
C VAL A 138 1.23 3.54 -15.79
N VAL A 139 0.78 4.66 -15.23
CA VAL A 139 1.14 6.00 -15.74
C VAL A 139 2.65 6.22 -15.67
N SER A 140 3.30 5.86 -14.56
CA SER A 140 4.76 5.99 -14.44
C SER A 140 5.52 5.14 -15.47
N ALA A 141 5.06 3.91 -15.72
CA ALA A 141 5.65 3.04 -16.74
C ALA A 141 5.51 3.64 -18.15
N LEU A 142 4.36 4.24 -18.47
CA LEU A 142 4.16 4.94 -19.75
C LEU A 142 5.06 6.17 -19.89
N VAL A 143 5.20 6.97 -18.82
CA VAL A 143 6.11 8.12 -18.79
C VAL A 143 7.56 7.66 -18.99
N GLU A 144 7.98 6.58 -18.34
CA GLU A 144 9.32 6.03 -18.52
C GLU A 144 9.54 5.50 -19.93
N ALA A 145 8.56 4.78 -20.50
CA ALA A 145 8.65 4.27 -21.86
C ALA A 145 8.86 5.42 -22.86
N LYS A 146 8.14 6.53 -22.67
CA LYS A 146 8.35 7.76 -23.45
C LYS A 146 9.75 8.34 -23.24
N ARG A 147 10.23 8.41 -22.00
CA ARG A 147 11.57 8.91 -21.66
C ARG A 147 12.68 8.12 -22.32
N VAL A 148 12.59 6.79 -22.26
CA VAL A 148 13.57 5.90 -22.89
C VAL A 148 13.53 6.02 -24.40
N SER A 149 12.33 6.13 -25.01
CA SER A 149 12.19 6.38 -26.44
C SER A 149 12.85 7.70 -26.86
N THR A 150 12.58 8.80 -26.15
CA THR A 150 13.18 10.10 -26.46
C THR A 150 14.70 10.08 -26.26
N ALA A 151 15.20 9.36 -25.25
CA ALA A 151 16.64 9.16 -25.08
C ALA A 151 17.25 8.38 -26.26
N ALA A 152 16.54 7.38 -26.79
CA ALA A 152 16.96 6.63 -27.97
C ALA A 152 17.06 7.52 -29.22
N ASP A 153 16.03 8.32 -29.48
CA ASP A 153 15.97 9.21 -30.63
C ASP A 153 17.11 10.26 -30.63
N HIS A 154 17.58 10.65 -29.44
CA HIS A 154 18.67 11.61 -29.27
C HIS A 154 20.05 10.96 -29.04
N GLY A 155 20.16 9.62 -29.12
CA GLY A 155 21.42 8.91 -28.89
C GLY A 155 21.94 9.00 -27.45
N LEU A 156 21.06 9.23 -26.47
CA LEU A 156 21.37 9.42 -25.05
C LEU A 156 21.21 8.14 -24.19
N ILE A 157 20.95 6.98 -24.81
CA ILE A 157 20.72 5.71 -24.08
C ILE A 157 21.92 5.35 -23.20
N ASP A 158 23.14 5.52 -23.72
CA ASP A 158 24.38 5.16 -23.02
C ASP A 158 24.87 6.27 -22.05
N ALA A 159 24.10 7.36 -21.91
CA ALA A 159 24.43 8.51 -21.08
C ALA A 159 23.45 8.63 -19.89
N PRO A 160 23.55 7.78 -18.85
CA PRO A 160 22.55 7.66 -17.78
C PRO A 160 22.42 8.89 -16.88
N LYS A 161 23.35 9.85 -16.97
CA LYS A 161 23.31 11.13 -16.23
C LYS A 161 22.87 12.31 -17.10
N SER A 162 22.60 12.08 -18.39
CA SER A 162 22.18 13.14 -19.30
C SER A 162 20.71 13.51 -19.06
N THR A 163 20.39 14.78 -19.31
CA THR A 163 19.01 15.25 -19.25
C THR A 163 18.34 14.91 -20.57
N VAL A 164 17.26 14.14 -20.52
CA VAL A 164 16.44 13.81 -21.68
C VAL A 164 15.57 15.02 -22.01
N PRO A 165 15.54 15.48 -23.28
CA PRO A 165 14.73 16.61 -23.69
C PRO A 165 13.24 16.21 -23.82
N MET A 166 12.59 16.04 -22.67
CA MET A 166 11.17 15.71 -22.51
C MET A 166 10.35 16.87 -21.96
#